data_AF-A0A562WHP8-F1
#
_entry.id   AF-A0A562WHP8-F1
#
_cell.length_a   1.000
_cell.length_b   1.000
_cell.length_c   1.000
_cell.angle_alpha   90.00
_cell.angle_beta   90.00
_cell.angle_gamma   90.00
#
_symmetry.space_group_name_H-M   'P 1'
#
loop_
_entity.id
_entity.type
_entity.pdbx_description
1 polymer ?
#
loop_
_entity_poly.entity_id
_entity_poly.type
_entity_poly.pdbx_seq_one_letter_code
_entity_poly.pdbx_strand_id
1 'polypeptide(L)'
;MTAVRERAIRRSPLTRIVATILAAVTLTLGLTVVANVTTAAPAQALCSTPAITGNWSNIDAASSGVVRVEIRFTCSDTVVCDAETGVCTRPPSTLDIRPFGACSPTACDWGWRTTTAMGDGWVRALYHHSWATKDVWARTEVWHGQTFLRVWIYTDYTDGRTDRETNEWFLK
;
A
#
# COMPACT_ATOMS: atom_id res chain seq x y z
N MET A 1 81.19 -40.72 -43.50
CA MET A 1 80.60 -40.50 -42.15
C MET A 1 80.55 -39.00 -41.91
N THR A 2 79.38 -38.38 -42.10
CA THR A 2 79.15 -36.94 -42.03
C THR A 2 78.39 -36.62 -40.75
N ALA A 3 78.98 -35.82 -39.86
CA ALA A 3 78.35 -35.42 -38.60
C ALA A 3 77.42 -34.21 -38.82
N VAL A 4 76.14 -34.37 -38.49
CA VAL A 4 75.13 -33.31 -38.44
C VAL A 4 75.33 -32.49 -37.16
N ARG A 5 75.44 -31.17 -37.30
CA ARG A 5 75.58 -30.23 -36.16
C ARG A 5 74.19 -29.68 -35.80
N GLU A 6 73.68 -30.09 -34.65
CA GLU A 6 72.44 -29.60 -34.06
C GLU A 6 72.64 -28.19 -33.48
N ARG A 7 71.87 -27.19 -33.95
CA ARG A 7 71.88 -25.83 -33.38
C ARG A 7 70.77 -25.69 -32.35
N ALA A 8 71.16 -25.63 -31.07
CA ALA A 8 70.25 -25.29 -29.99
C ALA A 8 69.85 -23.80 -30.06
N ILE A 9 68.56 -23.52 -30.22
CA ILE A 9 67.98 -22.17 -30.20
C ILE A 9 68.00 -21.66 -28.75
N ARG A 10 68.94 -20.75 -28.44
CA ARG A 10 68.92 -20.00 -27.17
C ARG A 10 67.74 -19.05 -27.17
N ARG A 11 66.73 -19.33 -26.33
CA ARG A 11 65.63 -18.40 -26.04
C ARG A 11 66.18 -17.25 -25.19
N SER A 12 65.94 -16.02 -25.63
CA SER A 12 66.47 -14.81 -24.99
C SER A 12 65.70 -14.49 -23.69
N PRO A 13 66.35 -13.87 -22.69
CA PRO A 13 65.72 -13.54 -21.40
C PRO A 13 64.55 -12.55 -21.53
N LEU A 14 64.48 -11.80 -22.63
CA LEU A 14 63.40 -10.87 -22.95
C LEU A 14 62.05 -11.57 -23.17
N THR A 15 62.04 -12.80 -23.70
CA THR A 15 60.78 -13.53 -23.97
C THR A 15 60.08 -14.01 -22.70
N ARG A 16 60.84 -14.18 -21.60
CA ARG A 16 60.28 -14.57 -20.30
C ARG A 16 59.63 -13.40 -19.56
N ILE A 17 60.17 -12.19 -19.74
CA ILE A 17 59.65 -10.97 -19.09
C ILE A 17 58.33 -10.52 -19.73
N VAL A 18 58.20 -10.65 -21.05
CA VAL A 18 56.96 -10.31 -21.76
C VAL A 18 55.81 -11.27 -21.40
N ALA A 19 56.11 -12.56 -21.22
CA ALA A 19 55.13 -13.56 -20.83
C ALA A 19 54.59 -13.36 -19.40
N THR A 20 55.42 -12.92 -18.45
CA THR A 20 54.98 -12.63 -17.08
C THR A 20 54.18 -11.34 -16.96
N ILE A 21 54.49 -10.32 -17.78
CA ILE A 21 53.71 -9.06 -17.79
C ILE A 21 52.30 -9.30 -18.36
N LEU A 22 52.15 -10.11 -19.42
CA LEU A 22 50.83 -10.42 -20.00
C LEU A 22 49.93 -11.25 -19.06
N ALA A 23 50.50 -12.15 -18.25
CA ALA A 23 49.74 -12.95 -17.29
C ALA A 23 49.27 -12.14 -16.06
N ALA A 24 50.00 -11.09 -15.68
CA ALA A 24 49.62 -10.22 -14.56
C ALA A 24 48.46 -9.27 -14.94
N VAL A 25 48.40 -8.81 -16.19
CA VAL A 25 47.36 -7.87 -16.66
C VAL A 25 45.99 -8.55 -16.77
N THR A 26 45.92 -9.83 -17.14
CA THR A 26 44.64 -10.57 -17.20
C THR A 26 44.08 -10.94 -15.84
N LEU A 27 44.93 -11.12 -14.82
CA LEU A 27 44.47 -11.36 -13.44
C LEU A 27 43.85 -10.10 -12.81
N THR A 28 44.33 -8.90 -13.14
CA THR A 28 43.80 -7.64 -12.62
C THR A 28 42.46 -7.22 -13.22
N LEU A 29 42.18 -7.58 -14.48
CA LEU A 29 40.90 -7.28 -15.13
C LEU A 29 39.78 -8.26 -14.76
N GLY A 30 40.12 -9.49 -14.34
CA GLY A 30 39.14 -10.47 -13.85
C GLY A 30 38.65 -10.17 -12.43
N LEU A 31 39.47 -9.51 -11.60
CA LEU A 31 39.15 -9.25 -10.20
C LEU A 31 38.24 -8.03 -9.96
N THR A 32 38.03 -7.17 -10.97
CA THR A 32 37.21 -5.97 -10.84
C THR A 32 35.73 -6.14 -11.21
N VAL A 33 35.31 -7.34 -11.66
CA VAL A 33 33.92 -7.57 -12.14
C VAL A 33 32.96 -7.99 -11.03
N VAL A 34 33.45 -8.36 -9.84
CA VAL A 34 32.61 -9.03 -8.80
C VAL A 34 31.92 -8.05 -7.82
N ALA A 35 32.24 -6.75 -7.84
CA ALA A 35 31.82 -5.84 -6.76
C ALA A 35 30.57 -4.97 -7.02
N ASN A 36 29.94 -5.06 -8.19
CA ASN A 36 28.72 -4.28 -8.49
C ASN A 36 27.47 -5.17 -8.44
N VAL A 37 27.28 -5.92 -7.36
CA VAL A 37 25.94 -6.39 -7.01
C VAL A 37 25.19 -5.16 -6.52
N THR A 38 24.60 -4.41 -7.44
CA THR A 38 23.64 -3.35 -7.12
C THR A 38 22.50 -4.02 -6.36
N THR A 39 22.49 -3.91 -5.05
CA THR A 39 21.29 -4.19 -4.27
C THR A 39 20.24 -3.21 -4.78
N ALA A 40 19.26 -3.71 -5.54
CA ALA A 40 18.11 -2.90 -5.90
C ALA A 40 17.53 -2.38 -4.58
N ALA A 41 17.56 -1.06 -4.37
CA ALA A 41 16.89 -0.47 -3.24
C ALA A 41 15.42 -0.94 -3.28
N PRO A 42 14.83 -1.33 -2.14
CA PRO A 42 13.42 -1.69 -2.13
C PRO A 42 12.63 -0.52 -2.69
N ALA A 43 11.89 -0.76 -3.78
CA ALA A 43 10.96 0.21 -4.32
C ALA A 43 9.83 0.39 -3.29
N GLN A 44 9.99 1.38 -2.40
CA GLN A 44 8.93 1.77 -1.49
C GLN A 44 7.85 2.50 -2.30
N ALA A 45 6.83 1.75 -2.72
CA ALA A 45 5.61 2.36 -3.23
C ALA A 45 4.87 2.99 -2.02
N LEU A 46 5.16 4.26 -1.77
CA LEU A 46 4.53 5.05 -0.71
C LEU A 46 3.03 5.18 -1.03
N CYS A 47 2.15 4.55 -0.23
CA CYS A 47 0.72 4.77 -0.43
C CYS A 47 0.39 6.25 -0.17
N SER A 48 -0.31 6.88 -1.10
CA SER A 48 -0.94 8.17 -0.83
C SER A 48 -2.19 7.95 0.01
N THR A 49 -2.28 8.59 1.18
CA THR A 49 -3.51 8.57 2.00
C THR A 49 -4.67 9.15 1.18
N PRO A 50 -5.78 8.41 0.98
CA PRO A 50 -6.95 8.91 0.27
C PRO A 50 -7.56 10.15 0.94
N ALA A 51 -8.10 11.08 0.13
CA ALA A 51 -8.70 12.33 0.65
C ALA A 51 -9.86 12.09 1.63
N ILE A 52 -10.56 10.96 1.49
CA ILE A 52 -11.66 10.52 2.34
C ILE A 52 -11.24 10.19 3.77
N THR A 53 -9.96 9.90 4.02
CA THR A 53 -9.43 9.57 5.35
C THR A 53 -9.46 10.79 6.27
N GLY A 54 -10.00 10.65 7.48
CA GLY A 54 -10.01 11.68 8.51
C GLY A 54 -11.23 11.60 9.41
N ASN A 55 -11.39 12.62 10.25
CA ASN A 55 -12.56 12.80 11.11
C ASN A 55 -13.50 13.79 10.43
N TRP A 56 -14.78 13.46 10.35
CA TRP A 56 -15.78 14.23 9.65
C TRP A 56 -16.97 14.50 10.57
N SER A 57 -17.36 15.76 10.74
CA SER A 57 -18.53 16.18 11.51
C SER A 57 -19.68 16.58 10.58
N ASN A 58 -20.91 16.18 10.92
CA ASN A 58 -22.08 16.55 10.14
C ASN A 58 -22.25 18.08 10.14
N ILE A 59 -22.52 18.66 8.98
CA ILE A 59 -22.76 20.10 8.85
C ILE A 59 -24.05 20.50 9.57
N ASP A 60 -25.04 19.61 9.58
CA ASP A 60 -26.27 19.80 10.33
C ASP A 60 -26.10 19.30 11.77
N ALA A 61 -25.90 20.24 12.70
CA ALA A 61 -25.81 19.98 14.12
C ALA A 61 -27.12 19.44 14.74
N ALA A 62 -28.26 19.58 14.06
CA ALA A 62 -29.56 19.07 14.49
C ALA A 62 -29.90 17.71 13.85
N SER A 63 -28.98 17.09 13.12
CA SER A 63 -29.21 15.78 12.50
C SER A 63 -29.60 14.73 13.55
N SER A 64 -30.68 14.01 13.24
CA SER A 64 -31.11 12.82 13.99
C SER A 64 -30.44 11.52 13.51
N GLY A 65 -29.51 11.63 12.55
CA GLY A 65 -28.81 10.54 11.89
C GLY A 65 -27.41 10.34 12.44
N VAL A 66 -26.41 10.48 11.57
CA VAL A 66 -25.00 10.36 11.92
C VAL A 66 -24.43 11.75 12.17
N VAL A 67 -23.82 11.96 13.33
CA VAL A 67 -23.26 13.27 13.72
C VAL A 67 -21.77 13.38 13.43
N ARG A 68 -21.08 12.23 13.36
CA ARG A 68 -19.65 12.16 13.09
C ARG A 68 -19.30 10.85 12.38
N VAL A 69 -18.28 10.89 11.52
CA VAL A 69 -17.71 9.72 10.87
C VAL A 69 -16.19 9.79 10.95
N GLU A 70 -15.55 8.72 11.41
CA GLU A 70 -14.10 8.55 11.33
C GLU A 70 -13.79 7.58 10.19
N ILE A 71 -12.82 7.93 9.33
CA ILE A 71 -12.37 7.09 8.22
C ILE A 71 -10.86 6.93 8.33
N ARG A 72 -10.39 5.68 8.39
CA ARG A 72 -8.98 5.33 8.52
C ARG A 72 -8.50 4.58 7.27
N PHE A 73 -7.33 4.95 6.77
CA PHE A 73 -6.64 4.17 5.75
C PHE A 73 -5.42 3.50 6.36
N THR A 74 -5.30 2.19 6.18
CA THR A 74 -4.13 1.41 6.56
C THR A 74 -3.42 0.98 5.29
N CYS A 75 -2.27 1.59 5.02
CA CYS A 75 -1.42 1.18 3.92
C CYS A 75 -0.72 -0.13 4.27
N SER A 76 -0.72 -1.07 3.34
CA SER A 76 0.13 -2.26 3.38
C SER A 76 1.14 -2.18 2.24
N ASP A 77 2.33 -1.66 2.54
CA ASP A 77 3.46 -1.48 1.63
C ASP A 77 4.59 -2.49 1.87
N THR A 78 4.57 -3.23 2.98
CA THR A 78 5.56 -4.26 3.30
C THR A 78 5.18 -5.60 2.70
N VAL A 79 6.10 -6.20 1.94
CA VAL A 79 6.05 -7.61 1.56
C VAL A 79 6.64 -8.42 2.72
N VAL A 80 5.83 -9.29 3.32
CA VAL A 80 6.28 -10.17 4.40
C VAL A 80 6.57 -11.54 3.80
N CYS A 81 7.83 -11.98 3.91
CA CYS A 81 8.25 -13.30 3.47
C CYS A 81 8.34 -14.23 4.68
N ASP A 82 7.65 -15.35 4.60
CA ASP A 82 7.79 -16.44 5.56
C ASP A 82 9.15 -17.12 5.38
N ALA A 83 9.93 -17.20 6.46
CA ALA A 83 11.31 -17.68 6.41
C ALA A 83 11.43 -19.20 6.24
N GLU A 84 10.36 -19.96 6.54
CA GLU A 84 10.35 -21.42 6.51
C GLU A 84 9.86 -21.94 5.15
N THR A 85 8.87 -21.27 4.57
CA THR A 85 8.24 -21.63 3.29
C THR A 85 8.78 -20.83 2.11
N GLY A 86 9.45 -19.70 2.36
CA GLY A 86 9.92 -18.78 1.33
C GLY A 86 8.79 -18.03 0.60
N VAL A 87 7.54 -18.18 1.04
CA VAL A 87 6.39 -17.53 0.43
C VAL A 87 6.28 -16.09 0.91
N CYS A 88 6.30 -15.15 -0.04
CA CYS A 88 6.11 -13.74 0.22
C CYS A 88 4.66 -13.34 -0.05
N THR A 89 4.00 -12.75 0.95
CA THR A 89 2.64 -12.21 0.81
C THR A 89 2.64 -10.72 1.09
N ARG A 90 1.79 -10.00 0.38
CA ARG A 90 1.50 -8.59 0.64
C ARG A 90 0.05 -8.49 1.12
N PRO A 91 -0.21 -8.05 2.36
CA PRO A 91 -1.57 -7.80 2.80
C PRO A 91 -2.20 -6.70 1.93
N PRO A 92 -3.52 -6.71 1.70
CA PRO A 92 -4.19 -5.59 1.05
C PRO A 92 -4.19 -4.36 1.96
N SER A 93 -4.09 -3.17 1.39
CA SER A 93 -4.40 -1.94 2.11
C SER A 93 -5.90 -1.89 2.41
N THR A 94 -6.28 -1.38 3.58
CA THR A 94 -7.68 -1.31 3.99
C THR A 94 -8.13 0.13 4.19
N LEU A 95 -9.42 0.38 3.94
CA LEU A 95 -10.09 1.60 4.32
C LEU A 95 -11.22 1.22 5.27
N ASP A 96 -11.15 1.71 6.50
CA ASP A 96 -12.12 1.43 7.56
C ASP A 96 -12.94 2.68 7.85
N ILE A 97 -14.23 2.49 8.14
CA ILE A 97 -15.17 3.55 8.52
C ILE A 97 -15.73 3.28 9.91
N ARG A 98 -16.03 4.34 10.67
CA ARG A 98 -16.67 4.31 11.99
C ARG A 98 -17.63 5.49 12.15
N PRO A 99 -18.92 5.28 11.89
CA PRO A 99 -19.97 6.26 12.14
C PRO A 99 -20.31 6.40 13.62
N PHE A 100 -20.77 7.58 14.01
CA PHE A 100 -21.33 7.90 15.31
C PHE A 100 -22.73 8.48 15.15
N GLY A 101 -23.74 7.78 15.68
CA GLY A 101 -25.14 8.22 15.64
C GLY A 101 -25.48 9.30 16.67
N ALA A 102 -26.55 10.05 16.40
CA ALA A 102 -27.10 11.13 17.24
C ALA A 102 -27.75 10.66 18.56
N CYS A 103 -27.00 9.94 19.40
CA CYS A 103 -27.45 9.53 20.72
C CYS A 103 -27.16 10.59 21.79
N SER A 104 -27.91 10.53 22.90
CA SER A 104 -27.75 11.41 24.06
C SER A 104 -27.42 10.59 25.31
N PRO A 105 -26.51 11.07 26.19
CA PRO A 105 -25.78 12.35 26.14
C PRO A 105 -24.55 12.35 25.22
N THR A 106 -24.14 11.17 24.76
CA THR A 106 -22.96 10.98 23.90
C THR A 106 -23.34 10.26 22.63
N ALA A 107 -22.65 10.59 21.54
CA ALA A 107 -22.88 9.97 20.24
C ALA A 107 -22.64 8.44 20.31
N CYS A 108 -23.54 7.66 19.72
CA CYS A 108 -23.43 6.19 19.73
C CYS A 108 -22.41 5.75 18.70
N ASP A 109 -21.33 5.13 19.17
CA ASP A 109 -20.34 4.49 18.30
C ASP A 109 -20.90 3.20 17.68
N TRP A 110 -20.80 3.08 16.35
CA TRP A 110 -21.20 1.85 15.64
C TRP A 110 -20.03 0.88 15.42
N GLY A 111 -18.80 1.32 15.71
CA GLY A 111 -17.58 0.54 15.57
C GLY A 111 -16.94 0.63 14.17
N TRP A 112 -15.73 0.08 14.07
CA TRP A 112 -15.00 0.01 12.81
C TRP A 112 -15.53 -1.09 11.89
N ARG A 113 -15.63 -0.78 10.60
CA ARG A 113 -15.85 -1.74 9.53
C ARG A 113 -14.93 -1.44 8.36
N THR A 114 -14.31 -2.48 7.82
CA THR A 114 -13.60 -2.37 6.55
C THR A 114 -14.62 -2.16 5.44
N THR A 115 -14.35 -1.15 4.62
CA THR A 115 -15.20 -0.77 3.50
C THR A 115 -14.86 -1.56 2.25
N THR A 116 -15.85 -1.71 1.39
CA THR A 116 -15.69 -2.24 0.04
C THR A 116 -15.73 -1.06 -0.94
N ALA A 117 -14.74 -0.98 -1.83
CA ALA A 117 -14.76 0.00 -2.91
C ALA A 117 -15.91 -0.32 -3.88
N MET A 118 -16.67 0.71 -4.22
CA MET A 118 -17.78 0.67 -5.17
C MET A 118 -17.45 1.57 -6.37
N GLY A 119 -18.33 1.58 -7.38
CA GLY A 119 -18.21 2.50 -8.52
C GLY A 119 -18.25 3.97 -8.10
N ASP A 120 -17.71 4.86 -8.94
CA ASP A 120 -17.79 6.33 -8.80
C ASP A 120 -17.22 6.90 -7.48
N GLY A 121 -16.18 6.25 -6.94
CA GLY A 121 -15.48 6.70 -5.74
C GLY A 121 -16.24 6.46 -4.43
N TRP A 122 -17.35 5.73 -4.49
CA TRP A 122 -18.08 5.30 -3.30
C TRP A 122 -17.35 4.18 -2.57
N VAL A 123 -17.44 4.19 -1.25
CA VAL A 123 -17.09 3.06 -0.40
C VAL A 123 -18.28 2.66 0.45
N ARG A 124 -18.44 1.37 0.70
CA ARG A 124 -19.61 0.80 1.37
C ARG A 124 -19.23 0.00 2.60
N ALA A 125 -20.00 0.11 3.68
CA ALA A 125 -19.91 -0.78 4.84
C ALA A 125 -21.30 -1.13 5.40
N LEU A 126 -21.47 -2.37 5.85
CA LEU A 126 -22.69 -2.86 6.47
C LEU A 126 -22.54 -2.94 7.99
N TYR A 127 -23.55 -2.45 8.70
CA TYR A 127 -23.68 -2.52 10.14
C TYR A 127 -24.95 -3.26 10.51
N HIS A 128 -24.80 -4.39 11.20
CA HIS A 128 -25.93 -5.16 11.71
C HIS A 128 -26.15 -4.84 13.17
N HIS A 129 -27.30 -4.23 13.45
CA HIS A 129 -27.83 -4.02 14.78
C HIS A 129 -28.98 -5.01 15.01
N SER A 130 -29.34 -5.27 16.27
CA SER A 130 -30.45 -6.18 16.60
C SER A 130 -31.80 -5.74 16.01
N TRP A 131 -31.96 -4.45 15.71
CA TRP A 131 -33.20 -3.82 15.24
C TRP A 131 -33.13 -3.29 13.80
N ALA A 132 -31.96 -3.31 13.17
CA ALA A 132 -31.80 -2.88 11.79
C ALA A 132 -30.48 -3.32 11.16
N THR A 133 -30.47 -3.41 9.83
CA THR A 133 -29.24 -3.38 9.04
C THR A 133 -29.07 -1.98 8.46
N LYS A 134 -27.87 -1.41 8.60
CA LYS A 134 -27.51 -0.11 8.03
C LYS A 134 -26.47 -0.28 6.94
N ASP A 135 -26.82 0.16 5.75
CA ASP A 135 -25.94 0.20 4.59
C ASP A 135 -25.37 1.60 4.42
N VAL A 136 -24.10 1.76 4.80
CA VAL A 136 -23.41 3.04 4.87
C VAL A 136 -22.52 3.20 3.65
N TRP A 137 -22.82 4.22 2.85
CA TRP A 137 -22.05 4.61 1.68
C TRP A 137 -21.40 5.96 1.94
N ALA A 138 -20.12 6.09 1.60
CA ALA A 138 -19.38 7.34 1.77
C ALA A 138 -18.55 7.66 0.53
N ARG A 139 -18.46 8.94 0.16
CA ARG A 139 -17.50 9.44 -0.83
C ARG A 139 -17.14 10.89 -0.54
N THR A 140 -15.96 11.32 -0.97
CA THR A 140 -15.63 12.74 -0.96
C THR A 140 -16.18 13.42 -2.21
N GLU A 141 -16.73 14.63 -2.05
CA GLU A 141 -17.03 15.54 -3.16
C GLU A 141 -16.33 16.87 -2.91
N VAL A 142 -15.96 17.58 -3.98
CA VAL A 142 -15.33 18.89 -3.89
C VAL A 142 -16.29 19.94 -4.44
N TRP A 143 -16.62 20.92 -3.62
CA TRP A 143 -17.49 22.02 -3.99
C TRP A 143 -16.81 23.35 -3.62
N HIS A 144 -16.68 24.27 -4.57
CA HIS A 144 -15.96 25.55 -4.41
C HIS A 144 -14.55 25.42 -3.77
N GLY A 145 -13.80 24.36 -4.10
CA GLY A 145 -12.46 24.12 -3.55
C GLY A 145 -12.42 23.54 -2.13
N GLN A 146 -13.58 23.33 -1.50
CA GLN A 146 -13.72 22.66 -0.21
C GLN A 146 -14.10 21.20 -0.43
N THR A 147 -13.41 20.29 0.27
CA THR A 147 -13.79 18.87 0.29
C THR A 147 -14.83 18.62 1.36
N PHE A 148 -15.87 17.90 0.98
CA PHE A 148 -16.94 17.41 1.85
C PHE A 148 -16.98 15.89 1.79
N LEU A 149 -17.40 15.27 2.88
CA LEU A 149 -17.78 13.87 2.87
C LEU A 149 -19.30 13.79 2.71
N ARG A 150 -19.75 13.15 1.64
CA ARG A 150 -21.15 12.77 1.48
C ARG A 150 -21.33 11.37 2.06
N VAL A 151 -22.30 11.23 2.96
CA VAL A 151 -22.66 9.96 3.57
C VAL A 151 -24.11 9.67 3.26
N TRP A 152 -24.34 8.56 2.56
CA TRP A 152 -25.66 8.05 2.25
C TRP A 152 -25.89 6.77 3.04
N ILE A 153 -27.00 6.68 3.77
CA ILE A 153 -27.30 5.54 4.62
C ILE A 153 -28.71 5.07 4.34
N TYR A 154 -28.82 3.79 3.97
CA TYR A 154 -30.09 3.09 3.99
C TYR A 154 -30.20 2.27 5.27
N THR A 155 -31.30 2.42 6.00
CA THR A 155 -31.62 1.63 7.19
C THR A 155 -32.82 0.74 6.90
N ASP A 156 -32.58 -0.57 6.92
CA ASP A 156 -33.56 -1.64 6.84
C ASP A 156 -33.95 -2.06 8.26
N TYR A 157 -35.18 -1.75 8.68
CA TYR A 157 -35.64 -2.03 10.04
C TYR A 157 -36.27 -3.41 10.17
N THR A 158 -35.85 -4.16 11.18
CA THR A 158 -36.40 -5.50 11.46
C THR A 158 -37.56 -5.47 12.46
N ASP A 159 -37.88 -4.31 13.02
CA ASP A 159 -38.86 -4.12 14.10
C ASP A 159 -40.19 -3.49 13.65
N GLY A 160 -40.46 -3.50 12.34
CA GLY A 160 -41.73 -3.02 11.75
C GLY A 160 -41.80 -1.51 11.52
N ARG A 161 -40.74 -0.76 11.85
CA ARG A 161 -40.59 0.62 11.39
C ARG A 161 -40.40 0.66 9.87
N THR A 162 -40.80 1.77 9.25
CA THR A 162 -40.54 2.00 7.83
C THR A 162 -39.05 2.27 7.61
N ASP A 163 -38.50 1.62 6.59
CA ASP A 163 -37.14 1.85 6.13
C ASP A 163 -36.85 3.33 5.90
N ARG A 164 -35.63 3.72 6.23
CA ARG A 164 -35.22 5.12 6.23
C ARG A 164 -33.94 5.30 5.44
N GLU A 165 -33.96 6.29 4.57
CA GLU A 165 -32.79 6.78 3.86
C GLU A 165 -32.35 8.14 4.43
N THR A 166 -31.05 8.35 4.55
CA THR A 166 -30.45 9.65 4.87
C THR A 166 -29.31 9.94 3.91
N ASN A 167 -29.19 11.19 3.47
CA ASN A 167 -28.12 11.64 2.60
C ASN A 167 -27.57 12.96 3.16
N GLU A 168 -26.44 12.87 3.83
CA GLU A 168 -25.91 13.91 4.72
C GLU A 168 -24.51 14.33 4.28
N TRP A 169 -24.13 15.56 4.66
CA TRP A 169 -22.86 16.17 4.27
C TRP A 169 -22.05 16.54 5.50
N PHE A 170 -20.76 16.28 5.43
CA PHE A 170 -19.85 16.41 6.55
C PHE A 170 -18.62 17.24 6.15
N LEU A 171 -18.12 17.99 7.12
CA LEU A 171 -16.87 18.75 7.06
C LEU A 171 -15.80 18.11 7.93
N LYS A 172 -14.55 18.32 7.56
CA LYS A 172 -13.38 17.75 8.24
C LYS A 172 -12.90 18.63 9.39
#